data_AF-A0A392PTG7-F1
#
_entry.id   AF-A0A392PTG7-F1
#
_cell.length_a   1.000
_cell.length_b   1.000
_cell.length_c   1.000
_cell.angle_alpha   90.00
_cell.angle_beta   90.00
_cell.angle_gamma   90.00
#
_symmetry.space_group_name_H-M   'P 1'
#
loop_
_entity.id
_entity.type
_entity.pdbx_description
1 polymer ?
#
loop_
_entity_poly.entity_id
_entity_poly.type
_entity_poly.pdbx_seq_one_letter_code
_entity_poly.pdbx_strand_id
1 'polypeptide(L)'
;TALVWALTHVVQPGDCIKLLVIIPALSSRKKVWGFSRFTTDCATNHWTSRLGTVSDQKEDITNSCSQLVLQLHDFYDPEKIKIRVKILSGSLCGAVAAEAKRVQSSWVILD
;
A
#
# COMPACT_ATOMS: atom_id res chain seq x y z
N THR A 1 8.38 -11.32 2.77
CA THR A 1 7.50 -10.32 2.13
C THR A 1 8.06 -9.96 0.77
N ALA A 2 7.20 -9.60 -0.18
CA ALA A 2 7.59 -9.32 -1.56
C ALA A 2 8.63 -8.19 -1.64
N LEU A 3 8.61 -7.25 -0.69
CA LEU A 3 9.58 -6.17 -0.59
C LEU A 3 11.01 -6.65 -0.26
N VAL A 4 11.18 -7.52 0.74
CA VAL A 4 12.50 -8.10 1.06
C VAL A 4 13.00 -8.94 -0.10
N TRP A 5 12.11 -9.69 -0.75
CA TRP A 5 12.45 -10.45 -1.95
C TRP A 5 12.93 -9.52 -3.08
N ALA A 6 12.23 -8.43 -3.34
CA ALA A 6 12.61 -7.44 -4.35
C ALA A 6 14.00 -6.84 -4.07
N LEU A 7 14.24 -6.44 -2.82
CA LEU A 7 15.51 -5.85 -2.39
C LEU A 7 16.70 -6.80 -2.56
N THR A 8 16.48 -8.09 -2.35
CA THR A 8 17.56 -9.10 -2.39
C THR A 8 17.77 -9.72 -3.77
N HIS A 9 16.77 -9.70 -4.66
CA HIS A 9 16.82 -10.44 -5.94
C HIS A 9 16.69 -9.56 -7.19
N VAL A 10 16.07 -8.39 -7.08
CA VAL A 10 15.74 -7.55 -8.26
C VAL A 10 16.53 -6.24 -8.23
N VAL A 11 16.58 -5.59 -7.08
CA VAL A 11 17.10 -4.23 -6.94
C VAL A 11 18.62 -4.20 -7.00
N GLN A 12 19.17 -3.28 -7.79
CA GLN A 12 20.60 -3.02 -7.91
C GLN A 12 20.98 -1.65 -7.33
N PRO A 13 22.26 -1.42 -6.98
CA PRO A 13 22.74 -0.08 -6.64
C PRO A 13 22.43 0.93 -7.75
N GLY A 14 21.82 2.06 -7.38
CA GLY A 14 21.36 3.09 -8.31
C GLY A 14 19.85 3.02 -8.62
N ASP A 15 19.18 1.93 -8.27
CA ASP A 15 17.75 1.78 -8.48
C ASP A 15 16.91 2.62 -7.49
N CYS A 16 15.68 2.89 -7.89
CA CYS A 16 14.68 3.59 -7.10
C CYS A 16 13.45 2.70 -6.90
N ILE A 17 13.09 2.44 -5.65
CA ILE A 17 11.89 1.67 -5.29
C ILE A 17 10.79 2.65 -4.93
N LYS A 18 9.60 2.39 -5.47
CA LYS A 18 8.40 3.13 -5.11
C LYS A 18 7.39 2.23 -4.42
N LEU A 19 7.23 2.43 -3.12
CA LEU A 19 6.21 1.77 -2.31
C LEU A 19 4.88 2.50 -2.50
N LEU A 20 3.94 1.83 -3.15
CA LEU A 20 2.60 2.36 -3.41
C LEU A 20 1.60 1.72 -2.44
N VAL A 21 1.02 2.53 -1.55
CA VAL A 21 -0.03 2.09 -0.64
C VAL A 21 -1.35 2.69 -1.09
N ILE A 22 -2.35 1.84 -1.32
CA ILE A 22 -3.68 2.30 -1.75
C ILE A 22 -4.66 2.10 -0.60
N ILE A 23 -5.18 3.21 -0.08
CA ILE A 23 -6.23 3.23 0.91
C ILE A 23 -7.56 3.27 0.15
N PRO A 24 -8.41 2.24 0.26
CA PRO A 24 -9.73 2.30 -0.33
C PRO A 24 -10.49 3.48 0.27
N ALA A 25 -11.06 4.34 -0.58
CA ALA A 25 -11.93 5.39 -0.09
C ALA A 25 -13.13 4.72 0.60
N LEU A 26 -13.28 4.96 1.91
CA LEU A 26 -14.47 4.58 2.66
C LEU A 26 -15.66 5.31 2.03
N SER A 27 -16.33 4.66 1.08
CA SER A 27 -17.51 5.20 0.45
C SER A 27 -18.59 5.29 1.53
N SER A 28 -18.88 6.50 2.01
CA SER A 28 -20.18 6.80 2.61
C SER A 28 -21.22 6.60 1.51
N ARG A 29 -21.82 5.40 1.51
CA ARG A 29 -22.89 4.93 0.60
C ARG A 29 -22.57 4.99 -0.91
N LYS A 30 -22.38 3.83 -1.51
CA LYS A 30 -23.15 3.41 -2.69
C LYS A 30 -23.02 1.91 -2.95
N LYS A 31 -24.11 1.21 -2.62
CA LYS A 31 -24.65 0.00 -3.27
C LYS A 31 -23.62 -1.04 -3.70
N VAL A 32 -23.41 -2.00 -2.80
CA VAL A 32 -23.05 -3.38 -3.11
C VAL A 32 -23.89 -3.83 -4.31
N TRP A 33 -23.23 -3.93 -5.47
CA TRP A 33 -23.73 -4.74 -6.56
C TRP A 33 -23.79 -6.16 -6.00
N GLY A 34 -25.00 -6.72 -5.97
CA GLY A 34 -25.24 -8.06 -5.50
C GLY A 34 -24.42 -9.06 -6.31
N PHE A 35 -23.40 -9.62 -5.68
CA PHE A 35 -23.14 -11.04 -5.84
C PHE A 35 -23.80 -11.74 -4.65
N SER A 36 -24.86 -12.44 -5.01
CA SER A 36 -25.75 -13.19 -4.13
C SER A 36 -25.01 -14.36 -3.48
N ARG A 37 -25.37 -14.60 -2.21
CA ARG A 37 -25.23 -15.85 -1.44
C ARG A 37 -23.81 -16.31 -1.15
N PHE A 38 -23.35 -16.03 0.07
CA PHE A 38 -23.10 -17.10 1.04
C PHE A 38 -23.44 -16.60 2.45
N THR A 39 -23.88 -17.54 3.25
CA THR A 39 -24.59 -17.47 4.52
C THR A 39 -23.73 -17.04 5.72
N THR A 40 -24.38 -16.30 6.62
CA THR A 40 -24.33 -16.45 8.09
C THR A 40 -23.05 -16.10 8.85
N ASP A 41 -23.19 -15.06 9.69
CA ASP A 41 -22.55 -14.79 10.98
C ASP A 41 -21.03 -14.96 11.12
N CYS A 42 -20.34 -13.82 11.24
CA CYS A 42 -19.19 -13.69 12.13
C CYS A 42 -19.20 -12.27 12.71
N ALA A 43 -19.34 -12.18 14.02
CA ALA A 43 -19.19 -10.93 14.76
C ALA A 43 -17.77 -10.37 14.54
N THR A 44 -17.63 -9.29 13.77
CA THR A 44 -16.42 -8.46 13.79
C THR A 44 -16.77 -7.00 13.51
N ASN A 45 -17.68 -6.45 14.32
CA ASN A 45 -17.91 -5.00 14.41
C ASN A 45 -16.85 -4.31 15.28
N HIS A 46 -15.57 -4.66 15.12
CA HIS A 46 -14.45 -3.94 15.73
C HIS A 46 -13.62 -3.18 14.68
N TRP A 47 -14.29 -2.61 13.67
CA TRP A 47 -13.67 -1.61 12.81
C TRP A 47 -14.31 -0.23 12.93
N THR A 48 -15.47 -0.15 13.56
CA THR A 48 -16.25 1.09 13.71
C THR A 48 -15.87 1.92 14.95
N SER A 49 -15.02 1.41 15.85
CA SER A 49 -14.61 2.16 17.07
C SER A 49 -13.35 3.01 16.90
N ARG A 50 -12.56 2.82 15.83
CA ARG A 50 -11.43 3.71 15.48
C ARG A 50 -11.71 4.46 14.19
N LEU A 51 -12.92 5.00 14.04
CA LEU A 51 -13.23 5.98 12.99
C LEU A 51 -12.56 7.32 13.33
N GLY A 52 -11.22 7.31 13.33
CA GLY A 52 -10.46 8.51 13.05
C GLY A 52 -10.82 8.99 11.64
N THR A 53 -10.68 10.28 11.40
CA THR A 53 -10.92 10.85 10.08
C THR A 53 -10.04 10.15 9.03
N VAL A 54 -10.37 10.25 7.74
CA VAL A 54 -9.49 9.74 6.65
C VAL A 54 -8.05 10.29 6.79
N SER A 55 -7.90 11.45 7.44
CA SER A 55 -6.60 12.02 7.80
C SER A 55 -5.86 11.16 8.83
N ASP A 56 -6.52 10.75 9.90
CA ASP A 56 -5.94 9.96 11.00
C ASP A 56 -5.50 8.58 10.47
N GLN A 57 -6.31 7.97 9.58
CA GLN A 57 -5.97 6.70 8.95
C GLN A 57 -4.76 6.81 8.01
N LYS A 58 -4.63 7.94 7.30
CA LYS A 58 -3.49 8.24 6.45
C LYS A 58 -2.23 8.49 7.29
N GLU A 59 -2.35 9.15 8.44
CA GLU A 59 -1.24 9.38 9.38
C GLU A 59 -0.72 8.06 9.95
N ASP A 60 -1.61 7.20 10.46
CA ASP A 60 -1.27 5.87 10.97
C ASP A 60 -0.50 5.05 9.91
N ILE A 61 -1.00 5.03 8.68
CA ILE A 61 -0.35 4.31 7.57
C ILE A 61 1.00 4.94 7.21
N THR A 62 1.10 6.27 7.25
CA THR A 62 2.38 6.97 7.01
C THR A 62 3.40 6.59 8.08
N ASN A 63 2.99 6.55 9.34
CA ASN A 63 3.84 6.15 10.46
C ASN A 63 4.29 4.69 10.33
N SER A 64 3.37 3.77 10.00
CA SER A 64 3.70 2.37 9.73
C SER A 64 4.65 2.20 8.54
N CYS A 65 4.42 2.93 7.43
CA CYS A 65 5.33 2.88 6.28
C CYS A 65 6.72 3.43 6.62
N SER A 66 6.80 4.48 7.44
CA SER A 66 8.07 5.04 7.88
C SER A 66 8.84 4.04 8.76
N GLN A 67 8.15 3.35 9.67
CA GLN A 67 8.74 2.26 10.45
C GLN A 67 9.23 1.11 9.58
N LEU A 68 8.45 0.70 8.57
CA LEU A 68 8.88 -0.33 7.63
C LEU A 68 10.14 0.08 6.88
N VAL A 69 10.21 1.31 6.36
CA VAL A 69 11.42 1.81 5.68
C VAL A 69 12.62 1.78 6.62
N LEU A 70 12.45 2.15 7.89
CA LEU A 70 13.52 2.09 8.88
C LEU A 70 14.01 0.66 9.13
N GLN A 71 13.09 -0.31 9.24
CA GLN A 71 13.43 -1.73 9.41
C GLN A 71 14.13 -2.33 8.20
N LEU A 72 13.93 -1.74 7.02
CA LEU A 72 14.56 -2.23 5.81
C LEU A 72 16.04 -1.82 5.70
N HIS A 73 16.53 -0.86 6.49
CA HIS A 73 17.95 -0.47 6.49
C HIS A 73 18.91 -1.63 6.74
N ASP A 74 18.48 -2.68 7.43
CA ASP A 74 19.29 -3.88 7.64
C ASP A 74 19.46 -4.73 6.36
N PHE A 75 18.61 -4.50 5.35
CA PHE A 75 18.58 -5.27 4.09
C PHE A 75 19.12 -4.50 2.89
N TYR A 76 19.29 -3.18 2.97
CA TYR A 76 19.76 -2.36 1.85
C TYR A 76 20.58 -1.15 2.29
N ASP A 77 21.47 -0.69 1.40
CA ASP A 77 22.27 0.51 1.59
C ASP A 77 21.47 1.76 1.15
N PRO A 78 21.09 2.67 2.07
CA PRO A 78 20.26 3.83 1.77
C PRO A 78 20.96 4.90 0.92
N GLU A 79 22.28 4.89 0.81
CA GLU A 79 22.98 5.78 -0.10
C GLU A 79 22.93 5.28 -1.56
N LYS A 80 22.75 3.96 -1.73
CA LYS A 80 22.75 3.31 -3.05
C LYS A 80 21.35 3.08 -3.60
N ILE A 81 20.34 2.88 -2.74
CA ILE A 81 18.97 2.57 -3.16
C ILE A 81 18.02 3.61 -2.57
N LYS A 82 17.28 4.29 -3.45
CA LYS A 82 16.30 5.31 -3.05
C LYS A 82 14.92 4.68 -2.89
N ILE A 83 14.38 4.68 -1.68
CA ILE A 83 13.00 4.24 -1.43
C ILE A 83 12.08 5.44 -1.28
N ARG A 84 10.94 5.42 -1.98
CA ARG A 84 9.91 6.47 -1.90
C ARG A 84 8.55 5.86 -1.62
N VAL A 85 7.87 6.36 -0.59
CA VAL A 85 6.50 5.95 -0.27
C VAL A 85 5.51 6.92 -0.92
N LYS A 86 4.46 6.39 -1.54
CA LYS A 86 3.30 7.15 -2.02
C LYS A 86 2.03 6.49 -1.54
N ILE A 87 1.24 7.24 -0.79
CA ILE A 87 -0.08 6.80 -0.33
C ILE A 87 -1.13 7.43 -1.24
N LEU A 88 -1.96 6.59 -1.86
CA LEU A 88 -3.11 7.00 -2.67
C LEU A 88 -4.39 6.70 -1.90
N SER A 89 -5.31 7.67 -1.86
CA SER A 89 -6.68 7.45 -1.40
C SER A 89 -7.62 7.56 -2.60
N GLY A 90 -8.44 6.54 -2.86
CA GLY A 90 -9.37 6.57 -4.00
C GLY A 90 -9.73 5.21 -4.58
N SER A 91 -10.19 5.22 -5.84
CA SER A 91 -10.54 4.01 -6.58
C SER A 91 -9.31 3.15 -6.86
N LEU A 92 -9.41 1.86 -6.56
CA LEU A 92 -8.35 0.87 -6.79
C LEU A 92 -8.14 0.57 -8.28
N CYS A 93 -9.17 0.78 -9.12
CA CYS A 93 -9.15 0.34 -10.51
C CYS A 93 -8.09 1.11 -11.31
N GLY A 94 -7.08 0.38 -11.80
CA GLY A 94 -6.02 0.94 -12.64
C GLY A 94 -5.01 1.83 -11.91
N ALA A 95 -5.13 2.04 -10.59
CA ALA A 95 -4.24 2.94 -9.85
C ALA A 95 -2.77 2.51 -9.91
N VAL A 96 -2.50 1.21 -9.72
CA VAL A 96 -1.15 0.64 -9.81
C VAL A 96 -0.59 0.80 -11.22
N ALA A 97 -1.36 0.43 -12.25
CA ALA A 97 -0.94 0.53 -13.64
C ALA A 97 -0.69 1.98 -14.08
N ALA A 98 -1.57 2.90 -13.69
CA ALA A 98 -1.43 4.32 -13.98
C ALA A 98 -0.18 4.90 -13.31
N GLU A 99 0.07 4.56 -12.04
CA GLU A 99 1.24 5.04 -11.32
C GLU A 99 2.54 4.45 -11.87
N ALA A 100 2.57 3.15 -12.18
CA ALA A 100 3.71 2.48 -12.79
C ALA A 100 4.06 3.09 -14.15
N LYS A 101 3.05 3.34 -15.00
CA LYS A 101 3.24 4.03 -16.29
C LYS A 101 3.78 5.45 -16.09
N ARG A 102 3.27 6.19 -15.09
CA ARG A 102 3.66 7.58 -14.82
C ARG A 102 5.12 7.70 -14.40
N VAL A 103 5.65 6.76 -13.64
CA VAL A 103 7.06 6.74 -13.22
C VAL A 103 7.95 5.87 -14.11
N GLN A 104 7.39 5.29 -15.17
CA GLN A 104 8.09 4.37 -16.08
C GLN A 104 8.75 3.21 -15.33
N SER A 105 8.01 2.58 -14.42
CA SER A 105 8.48 1.42 -13.66
C SER A 105 8.84 0.27 -14.58
N SER A 106 10.05 -0.27 -14.43
CA SER A 106 10.48 -1.50 -15.11
C SER A 106 9.77 -2.74 -14.58
N TRP A 107 9.48 -2.77 -13.27
CA TRP A 107 8.84 -3.89 -12.58
C TRP A 107 7.76 -3.39 -11.63
N VAL A 108 6.71 -4.18 -11.50
CA VAL A 108 5.67 -4.03 -10.47
C VAL A 108 5.63 -5.32 -9.68
N ILE A 109 5.86 -5.22 -8.38
CA ILE A 109 5.84 -6.34 -7.43
C ILE A 109 4.68 -6.08 -6.47
N LEU A 110 3.80 -7.06 -6.32
CA LEU A 110 2.62 -7.00 -5.47
C LEU A 110 2.86 -7.88 -4.24
N ASP A 111 2.49 -7.36 -3.06
CA ASP A 111 2.48 -8.08 -1.78
C ASP A 111 1.02 -8.34 -1.36
#